data_AF-A0A2W2AE69-F1
#
_entry.id   AF-A0A2W2AE69-F1
#
_cell.length_a   1.000
_cell.length_b   1.000
_cell.length_c   1.000
_cell.angle_alpha   90.00
_cell.angle_beta   90.00
_cell.angle_gamma   90.00
#
_symmetry.space_group_name_H-M   'P 1'
#
loop_
_entity.id
_entity.type
_entity.pdbx_description
1 polymer ?
#
loop_
_entity_poly.entity_id
_entity_poly.type
_entity_poly.pdbx_seq_one_letter_code
_entity_poly.pdbx_strand_id
1 'polypeptide(L)'
;MNTWIRCVEERKEALLQKWRNAPVFTSLIKSNNDSVLKHVGDKLGLKSYANDYYFLDGLLYDKFDLVPGIPENQYWFRQIRVAFEHENYFKSGLYKEVAHLLLINSDLKVLVTYPDYEMHEEPTKTEMKYLHEIIQGTHNQKMLSDSESFLIFGSEANFG
;
A
#
# COMPACT_ATOMS: atom_id res chain seq x y z
N MET A 1 -0.22 -10.28 -12.59
CA MET A 1 0.72 -9.20 -13.01
C MET A 1 0.11 -7.87 -12.60
N ASN A 2 0.55 -7.36 -11.44
CA ASN A 2 -0.12 -6.40 -10.57
C ASN A 2 -0.58 -5.11 -11.28
N THR A 3 -1.88 -4.82 -11.21
CA THR A 3 -2.45 -3.52 -11.60
C THR A 3 -1.69 -2.36 -10.95
N TRP A 4 -1.24 -2.55 -9.70
CA TRP A 4 -0.37 -1.61 -8.99
C TRP A 4 0.90 -1.28 -9.76
N ILE A 5 1.70 -2.30 -10.11
CA ILE A 5 2.95 -2.15 -10.87
C ILE A 5 2.71 -1.40 -12.17
N ARG A 6 1.64 -1.74 -12.89
CA ARG A 6 1.28 -1.04 -14.14
C ARG A 6 0.97 0.44 -13.91
N CYS A 7 0.22 0.77 -12.86
CA CYS A 7 -0.09 2.16 -12.52
C CYS A 7 1.17 2.95 -12.12
N VAL A 8 2.11 2.31 -11.42
CA VAL A 8 3.39 2.91 -11.04
C VAL A 8 4.26 3.14 -12.28
N GLU A 9 4.39 2.15 -13.16
CA GLU A 9 5.17 2.24 -14.41
C GLU A 9 4.63 3.31 -15.37
N GLU A 10 3.30 3.39 -15.57
CA GLU A 10 2.68 4.42 -16.41
C GLU A 10 2.93 5.85 -15.90
N ARG A 11 3.27 5.99 -14.62
CA ARG A 11 3.48 7.27 -13.92
C ARG A 11 4.92 7.48 -13.50
N LYS A 12 5.82 6.61 -13.94
CA LYS A 12 7.20 6.51 -13.48
C LYS A 12 7.95 7.82 -13.56
N GLU A 13 7.87 8.52 -14.69
CA GLU A 13 8.56 9.80 -14.86
C GLU A 13 8.12 10.85 -13.85
N ALA A 14 6.80 11.01 -13.65
CA ALA A 14 6.25 11.98 -12.71
C ALA A 14 6.58 11.63 -11.26
N LEU A 15 6.54 10.34 -10.91
CA LEU A 15 6.91 9.85 -9.59
C LEU A 15 8.41 10.07 -9.32
N LEU A 16 9.30 9.65 -10.23
CA LEU A 16 10.75 9.82 -10.08
C LEU A 16 11.15 11.29 -9.93
N GLN A 17 10.54 12.20 -10.69
CA GLN A 17 10.80 13.64 -10.57
C GLN A 17 10.46 14.21 -9.18
N LYS A 18 9.50 13.59 -8.47
CA LYS A 18 9.01 14.06 -7.17
C LYS A 18 9.45 13.18 -6.02
N TRP A 19 10.18 12.10 -6.27
CA TRP A 19 10.64 11.12 -5.27
C TRP A 19 11.29 11.78 -4.04
N ARG A 20 12.12 12.79 -4.28
CA ARG A 20 12.87 13.52 -3.22
C ARG A 20 12.04 14.55 -2.46
N ASN A 21 10.78 14.78 -2.87
CA ASN A 21 9.87 15.68 -2.19
C ASN A 21 8.77 14.83 -1.54
N ALA A 22 9.06 14.32 -0.34
CA ALA A 22 8.19 13.37 0.37
C ALA A 22 6.71 13.84 0.45
N PRO A 23 6.38 15.09 0.82
CA PRO A 23 4.99 15.55 0.80
C PRO A 23 4.31 15.45 -0.57
N VAL A 24 5.00 15.85 -1.65
CA VAL A 24 4.46 15.78 -3.02
C VAL A 24 4.36 14.34 -3.49
N PHE A 25 5.34 13.51 -3.15
CA PHE A 25 5.36 12.10 -3.50
C PHE A 25 4.23 11.33 -2.81
N THR A 26 4.07 11.49 -1.49
CA THR A 26 2.94 10.92 -0.73
C THR A 26 1.61 11.34 -1.37
N SER A 27 1.51 12.59 -1.85
CA SER A 27 0.31 13.06 -2.54
C SER A 27 0.05 12.36 -3.87
N LEU A 28 1.09 12.11 -4.67
CA LEU A 28 0.99 11.33 -5.90
C LEU A 28 0.65 9.86 -5.66
N ILE A 29 0.99 9.32 -4.48
CA ILE A 29 0.70 7.93 -4.14
C ILE A 29 -0.72 7.75 -3.61
N LYS A 30 -1.12 8.53 -2.60
CA LYS A 30 -2.42 8.33 -1.93
C LYS A 30 -3.40 9.49 -2.00
N SER A 31 -2.97 10.74 -1.81
CA SER A 31 -3.92 11.80 -1.41
C SER A 31 -4.46 12.75 -2.49
N ASN A 32 -3.90 12.80 -3.70
CA ASN A 32 -4.46 13.65 -4.76
C ASN A 32 -5.55 12.92 -5.59
N ASN A 33 -6.38 13.70 -6.32
CA ASN A 33 -7.45 13.19 -7.18
C ASN A 33 -6.97 12.35 -8.37
N ASP A 34 -5.67 12.26 -8.54
CA ASP A 34 -5.01 11.57 -9.63
C ASP A 34 -3.87 10.71 -9.05
N SER A 35 -4.12 10.07 -7.91
CA SER A 35 -3.10 9.33 -7.17
C SER A 35 -2.94 7.92 -7.72
N VAL A 36 -1.80 7.28 -7.46
CA VAL A 36 -1.59 5.86 -7.82
C VAL A 36 -2.68 4.99 -7.21
N LEU A 37 -3.01 5.20 -5.92
CA LEU A 37 -4.08 4.47 -5.23
C LEU A 37 -5.41 4.60 -5.97
N LYS A 38 -5.81 5.82 -6.35
CA LYS A 38 -7.04 6.04 -7.11
C LYS A 38 -6.99 5.37 -8.48
N HIS A 39 -5.87 5.51 -9.20
CA HIS A 39 -5.71 4.94 -10.54
C HIS A 39 -5.76 3.40 -10.53
N VAL A 40 -5.20 2.77 -9.49
CA VAL A 40 -5.35 1.34 -9.23
C VAL A 40 -6.81 0.98 -8.97
N GLY A 41 -7.51 1.76 -8.12
CA GLY A 41 -8.95 1.59 -7.89
C GLY A 41 -9.76 1.62 -9.18
N ASP A 42 -9.58 2.66 -10.00
CA ASP A 42 -10.30 2.83 -11.26
C ASP A 42 -10.11 1.64 -12.21
N LYS A 43 -8.87 1.12 -12.32
CA LYS A 43 -8.58 -0.07 -13.16
C LYS A 43 -9.15 -1.38 -12.60
N LEU A 44 -9.30 -1.47 -11.29
CA LEU A 44 -9.92 -2.63 -10.63
C LEU A 44 -11.45 -2.52 -10.55
N GLY A 45 -12.04 -1.40 -10.97
CA GLY A 45 -13.47 -1.12 -10.79
C GLY A 45 -13.85 -0.86 -9.32
N LEU A 46 -12.89 -0.46 -8.49
CA LEU A 46 -13.05 -0.19 -7.07
C LEU A 46 -13.03 1.32 -6.79
N LYS A 47 -13.71 1.72 -5.71
CA LYS A 47 -13.61 3.08 -5.17
C LYS A 47 -12.39 3.20 -4.26
N SER A 48 -11.80 4.39 -4.19
CA SER A 48 -10.72 4.70 -3.27
C SER A 48 -11.20 5.53 -2.09
N TYR A 49 -10.75 5.16 -0.90
CA TYR A 49 -10.82 5.99 0.30
C TYR A 49 -9.37 6.36 0.66
N ALA A 50 -8.99 7.58 0.31
CA ALA A 50 -7.62 8.08 0.36
C ALA A 50 -7.29 8.87 1.65
N ASN A 51 -8.12 8.71 2.67
CA ASN A 51 -7.91 9.30 3.99
C ASN A 51 -7.58 8.17 4.97
N ASP A 52 -7.03 8.56 6.12
CA ASP A 52 -6.72 7.60 7.17
C ASP A 52 -8.03 6.94 7.68
N TYR A 53 -8.06 5.62 7.66
CA TYR A 53 -9.18 4.81 8.14
C TYR A 53 -8.71 3.96 9.33
N TYR A 54 -8.96 4.47 10.53
CA TYR A 54 -8.33 4.00 11.76
C TYR A 54 -6.81 4.10 11.69
N PHE A 55 -6.13 2.98 11.51
CA PHE A 55 -4.68 2.90 11.40
C PHE A 55 -4.20 2.77 9.95
N LEU A 56 -5.10 2.51 8.99
CA LEU A 56 -4.74 2.40 7.57
C LEU A 56 -4.58 3.77 6.92
N ASP A 57 -3.52 3.95 6.15
CA ASP A 57 -3.31 5.14 5.32
C ASP A 57 -4.30 5.30 4.16
N GLY A 58 -4.95 4.22 3.75
CA GLY A 58 -5.99 4.23 2.73
C GLY A 58 -6.51 2.84 2.41
N LEU A 59 -7.55 2.78 1.56
CA LEU A 59 -8.13 1.52 1.12
C LEU A 59 -8.86 1.62 -0.22
N LEU A 60 -9.07 0.47 -0.86
CA LEU A 60 -9.96 0.30 -2.01
C LEU A 60 -11.12 -0.64 -1.64
N TYR A 61 -12.31 -0.31 -2.13
CA TYR A 61 -13.55 -1.00 -1.76
C TYR A 61 -14.57 -1.03 -2.91
N ASP A 62 -15.46 -2.03 -2.91
CA ASP A 62 -16.66 -1.99 -3.73
C ASP A 62 -17.74 -1.16 -3.01
N LYS A 63 -18.57 -0.41 -3.73
CA LYS A 63 -19.70 0.32 -3.12
C LYS A 63 -20.62 -0.60 -2.32
N PHE A 64 -20.72 -1.87 -2.70
CA PHE A 64 -21.51 -2.87 -1.99
C PHE A 64 -20.85 -3.37 -0.71
N ASP A 65 -19.56 -3.09 -0.48
CA ASP A 65 -18.88 -3.43 0.76
C ASP A 65 -19.21 -2.46 1.91
N LEU A 66 -19.84 -1.31 1.62
CA LEU A 66 -20.32 -0.40 2.66
C LEU A 66 -21.46 -1.03 3.48
N VAL A 67 -21.56 -0.65 4.75
CA VAL A 67 -22.72 -0.97 5.59
C VAL A 67 -23.96 -0.29 4.97
N PRO A 68 -25.05 -1.04 4.71
CA PRO A 68 -26.24 -0.47 4.11
C PRO A 68 -26.96 0.48 5.08
N GLY A 69 -27.56 1.54 4.55
CA GLY A 69 -28.40 2.47 5.32
C GLY A 69 -27.63 3.47 6.19
N ILE A 70 -26.31 3.58 6.05
CA ILE A 70 -25.52 4.63 6.72
C ILE A 70 -25.75 6.00 6.06
N PRO A 71 -25.58 7.11 6.82
CA PRO A 71 -25.70 8.46 6.27
C PRO A 71 -24.72 8.72 5.12
N GLU A 72 -25.09 9.64 4.22
CA GLU A 72 -24.20 10.08 3.14
C GLU A 72 -22.87 10.62 3.71
N ASN A 73 -21.79 10.37 2.98
CA ASN A 73 -20.42 10.73 3.38
C ASN A 73 -19.91 10.08 4.67
N GLN A 74 -20.58 9.04 5.17
CA GLN A 74 -20.00 8.13 6.16
C GLN A 74 -19.47 6.86 5.50
N TYR A 75 -18.42 6.32 6.09
CA TYR A 75 -17.69 5.18 5.54
C TYR A 75 -17.52 4.15 6.63
N TRP A 76 -18.36 3.12 6.57
CA TRP A 76 -18.29 1.95 7.43
C TRP A 76 -18.23 0.74 6.51
N PHE A 77 -17.11 0.02 6.52
CA PHE A 77 -16.86 -1.09 5.60
C PHE A 77 -17.15 -2.43 6.26
N ARG A 78 -17.88 -3.29 5.54
CA ARG A 78 -18.04 -4.72 5.87
C ARG A 78 -16.89 -5.55 5.32
N GLN A 79 -16.26 -5.08 4.25
CA GLN A 79 -15.08 -5.68 3.65
C GLN A 79 -14.18 -4.60 3.06
N ILE A 80 -12.87 -4.82 3.14
CA ILE A 80 -11.87 -4.04 2.43
C ILE A 80 -11.32 -4.91 1.31
N ARG A 81 -11.23 -4.38 0.09
CA ARG A 81 -10.70 -5.14 -1.07
C ARG A 81 -9.18 -5.01 -1.12
N VAL A 82 -8.68 -3.79 -0.98
CA VAL A 82 -7.24 -3.52 -0.86
C VAL A 82 -6.99 -2.65 0.36
N ALA A 83 -6.14 -3.12 1.27
CA ALA A 83 -5.65 -2.34 2.41
C ALA A 83 -4.29 -1.74 2.04
N PHE A 84 -4.07 -0.47 2.40
CA PHE A 84 -2.92 0.29 1.96
C PHE A 84 -2.25 1.00 3.13
N GLU A 85 -0.94 0.80 3.28
CA GLU A 85 -0.05 1.55 4.18
C GLU A 85 1.10 2.16 3.40
N HIS A 86 1.61 3.28 3.93
CA HIS A 86 2.66 4.08 3.32
C HIS A 86 3.59 4.67 4.39
N GLU A 87 4.87 4.32 4.31
CA GLU A 87 5.90 4.88 5.20
C GLU A 87 7.01 5.55 4.39
N ASN A 88 7.24 6.83 4.66
CA ASN A 88 8.28 7.63 4.01
C ASN A 88 9.69 7.18 4.39
N TYR A 89 9.85 6.62 5.60
CA TYR A 89 11.14 6.32 6.19
C TYR A 89 11.31 4.81 6.35
N PHE A 90 12.13 4.22 5.47
CA PHE A 90 12.35 2.77 5.44
C PHE A 90 12.90 2.17 6.75
N LYS A 91 13.61 2.95 7.57
CA LYS A 91 14.13 2.51 8.89
C LYS A 91 13.19 2.78 10.06
N SER A 92 11.98 3.26 9.80
CA SER A 92 11.06 3.78 10.80
C SER A 92 9.78 2.99 10.77
N GLY A 93 9.68 1.95 11.60
CA GLY A 93 8.37 1.39 11.93
C GLY A 93 7.65 0.61 10.83
N LEU A 94 8.29 0.22 9.72
CA LEU A 94 7.67 -0.63 8.68
C LEU A 94 7.02 -1.90 9.24
N TYR A 95 7.63 -2.50 10.26
CA TYR A 95 7.06 -3.65 10.95
C TYR A 95 5.69 -3.37 11.57
N LYS A 96 5.40 -2.12 11.99
CA LYS A 96 4.11 -1.69 12.53
C LYS A 96 3.07 -1.66 11.41
N GLU A 97 3.44 -1.11 10.25
CA GLU A 97 2.56 -1.08 9.07
C GLU A 97 2.29 -2.48 8.54
N VAL A 98 3.29 -3.36 8.53
CA VAL A 98 3.07 -4.79 8.24
C VAL A 98 2.11 -5.41 9.26
N ALA A 99 2.27 -5.13 10.55
CA ALA A 99 1.39 -5.65 11.59
C ALA A 99 -0.06 -5.14 11.43
N HIS A 100 -0.25 -3.86 11.11
CA HIS A 100 -1.54 -3.27 10.77
C HIS A 100 -2.21 -4.01 9.60
N LEU A 101 -1.49 -4.14 8.47
CA LEU A 101 -1.99 -4.83 7.29
C LEU A 101 -2.37 -6.28 7.58
N LEU A 102 -1.57 -7.01 8.37
CA LEU A 102 -1.84 -8.42 8.70
C LEU A 102 -3.12 -8.63 9.54
N LEU A 103 -3.56 -7.62 10.29
CA LEU A 103 -4.80 -7.68 11.07
C LEU A 103 -6.06 -7.42 10.21
N ILE A 104 -5.89 -6.86 9.02
CA ILE A 104 -7.00 -6.51 8.15
C ILE A 104 -7.40 -7.69 7.26
N ASN A 105 -8.69 -8.03 7.30
CA ASN A 105 -9.27 -8.90 6.30
C ASN A 105 -9.42 -8.13 4.97
N SER A 106 -8.58 -8.47 4.01
CA SER A 106 -8.58 -7.89 2.66
C SER A 106 -8.05 -8.87 1.63
N ASP A 107 -8.47 -8.69 0.39
CA ASP A 107 -8.02 -9.50 -0.74
C ASP A 107 -6.56 -9.21 -1.09
N LEU A 108 -6.13 -7.96 -0.89
CA LEU A 108 -4.75 -7.49 -1.09
C LEU A 108 -4.31 -6.55 0.02
N LYS A 109 -3.04 -6.63 0.39
CA LYS A 109 -2.34 -5.77 1.35
C LYS A 109 -1.16 -5.14 0.61
N VAL A 110 -1.08 -3.81 0.66
CA VAL A 110 -0.05 -3.05 -0.04
C VAL A 110 0.67 -2.17 0.96
N LEU A 111 1.98 -2.37 1.09
CA LEU A 111 2.88 -1.47 1.78
C LEU A 111 3.74 -0.76 0.74
N VAL A 112 3.74 0.58 0.77
CA VAL A 112 4.66 1.39 -0.03
C VAL A 112 5.63 2.09 0.89
N THR A 113 6.92 1.95 0.60
CA THR A 113 7.98 2.63 1.33
C THR A 113 9.15 2.97 0.41
N TYR A 114 10.05 3.83 0.86
CA TYR A 114 11.17 4.33 0.06
C TYR A 114 12.48 4.15 0.83
N PRO A 115 13.38 3.25 0.39
CA PRO A 115 14.71 3.18 0.97
C PRO A 115 15.42 4.53 0.80
N ASP A 116 16.06 4.98 1.87
CA ASP A 116 16.82 6.23 1.87
C ASP A 116 18.05 6.12 0.94
N TYR A 117 18.49 7.22 0.36
CA TYR A 117 19.62 7.30 -0.58
C TYR A 117 20.93 6.79 0.04
N GLU A 118 21.07 6.90 1.36
CA GLU A 118 22.23 6.38 2.10
C GLU A 118 22.12 4.89 2.46
N MET A 119 21.00 4.23 2.13
CA MET A 119 20.87 2.80 2.40
C MET A 119 21.62 1.98 1.37
N HIS A 120 22.73 1.43 1.82
CA HIS A 120 23.39 0.33 1.14
C HIS A 120 22.42 -0.85 0.95
N GLU A 121 22.73 -1.70 -0.03
CA GLU A 121 21.93 -2.88 -0.38
C GLU A 121 21.67 -3.80 0.84
N GLU A 122 22.65 -3.93 1.74
CA GLU A 122 22.60 -4.81 2.91
C GLU A 122 21.58 -4.38 3.99
N PRO A 123 21.53 -3.11 4.44
CA PRO A 123 20.42 -2.60 5.27
C PRO A 123 19.04 -2.84 4.66
N THR A 124 18.89 -2.63 3.35
CA THR A 124 17.61 -2.85 2.65
C THR A 124 17.21 -4.32 2.68
N LYS A 125 18.15 -5.23 2.36
CA LYS A 125 17.93 -6.68 2.46
C LYS A 125 17.59 -7.12 3.88
N THR A 126 18.24 -6.54 4.89
CA THR A 126 18.02 -6.90 6.29
C THR A 126 16.61 -6.53 6.74
N GLU A 127 16.16 -5.31 6.44
CA GLU A 127 14.79 -4.87 6.75
C GLU A 127 13.77 -5.73 5.99
N MET A 128 13.96 -5.92 4.67
CA MET A 128 13.05 -6.75 3.87
C MET A 128 12.96 -8.18 4.42
N LYS A 129 14.09 -8.77 4.81
CA LYS A 129 14.12 -10.09 5.46
C LYS A 129 13.32 -10.08 6.75
N TYR A 130 13.47 -9.05 7.58
CA TYR A 130 12.71 -8.92 8.82
C TYR A 130 11.20 -8.80 8.57
N LEU A 131 10.77 -8.00 7.59
CA LEU A 131 9.37 -7.91 7.19
C LEU A 131 8.82 -9.26 6.70
N HIS A 132 9.59 -10.00 5.91
CA HIS A 132 9.23 -11.35 5.48
C HIS A 132 9.12 -12.34 6.65
N GLU A 133 10.03 -12.28 7.63
CA GLU A 133 9.96 -13.11 8.84
C GLU A 133 8.66 -12.85 9.62
N ILE A 134 8.23 -11.59 9.75
CA ILE A 134 6.95 -11.24 10.39
C ILE A 134 5.77 -11.86 9.63
N ILE A 135 5.74 -11.72 8.30
CA ILE A 135 4.64 -12.25 7.46
C ILE A 135 4.59 -13.79 7.53
N GLN A 136 5.75 -14.45 7.46
CA GLN A 136 5.88 -15.91 7.57
C GLN A 136 5.50 -16.43 8.97
N GLY A 137 5.69 -15.62 10.01
CA GLY A 137 5.27 -15.96 11.37
C GLY A 137 3.75 -16.04 11.56
N THR A 138 2.93 -15.62 10.58
CA THR A 138 1.48 -15.61 10.71
C THR A 138 0.83 -16.96 10.41
N HIS A 139 -0.28 -17.25 11.07
CA HIS A 139 -1.08 -18.45 10.81
C HIS A 139 -1.64 -18.52 9.37
N ASN A 140 -1.79 -17.37 8.71
CA ASN A 140 -2.30 -17.26 7.34
C ASN A 140 -1.20 -17.16 6.26
N GLN A 141 0.08 -17.37 6.61
CA GLN A 141 1.21 -17.19 5.69
C GLN A 141 1.04 -17.93 4.35
N LYS A 142 0.48 -19.14 4.37
CA LYS A 142 0.30 -19.96 3.17
C LYS A 142 -0.73 -19.34 2.24
N MET A 143 -1.86 -18.89 2.79
CA MET A 143 -2.88 -18.17 2.01
C MET A 143 -2.29 -16.90 1.41
N LEU A 144 -1.54 -16.11 2.21
CA LEU A 144 -0.92 -14.87 1.74
C LEU A 144 0.06 -15.11 0.58
N SER A 145 0.89 -16.16 0.70
CA SER A 145 1.85 -16.55 -0.34
C SER A 145 1.18 -17.09 -1.59
N ASP A 146 0.24 -18.03 -1.44
CA ASP A 146 -0.43 -18.71 -2.57
C ASP A 146 -1.28 -17.75 -3.41
N SER A 147 -1.78 -16.67 -2.79
CA SER A 147 -2.62 -15.65 -3.44
C SER A 147 -1.87 -14.38 -3.85
N GLU A 148 -0.57 -14.28 -3.56
CA GLU A 148 0.21 -13.05 -3.74
C GLU A 148 -0.47 -11.80 -3.09
N SER A 149 -1.18 -11.99 -1.98
CA SER A 149 -2.03 -10.96 -1.36
C SER A 149 -1.30 -9.99 -0.43
N PHE A 150 0.03 -9.99 -0.44
CA PHE A 150 0.85 -9.01 0.26
C PHE A 150 1.95 -8.48 -0.66
N LEU A 151 1.95 -7.18 -0.92
CA LEU A 151 2.92 -6.49 -1.76
C LEU A 151 3.66 -5.44 -0.96
N ILE A 152 4.99 -5.43 -1.09
CA ILE A 152 5.86 -4.40 -0.52
C ILE A 152 6.59 -3.72 -1.67
N PHE A 153 6.44 -2.41 -1.81
CA PHE A 153 7.12 -1.61 -2.81
C PHE A 153 8.17 -0.72 -2.15
N GLY A 154 9.39 -0.71 -2.68
CA GLY A 154 10.42 0.24 -2.26
C GLY A 154 11.77 0.01 -2.91
N SER A 155 12.10 0.80 -3.92
CA SER A 155 13.45 0.95 -4.49
C SER A 155 13.44 1.96 -5.65
N GLU A 156 14.38 2.91 -5.65
CA GLU A 156 14.64 3.80 -6.81
C GLU A 156 15.30 3.02 -7.97
N ALA A 157 16.15 2.03 -7.65
CA ALA A 157 16.92 1.25 -8.62
C ALA A 157 16.07 0.24 -9.41
N ASN A 158 14.96 -0.21 -8.82
CA ASN A 158 14.02 -1.16 -9.42
C ASN A 158 12.59 -0.60 -9.39
N PHE A 159 12.41 0.68 -9.73
CA PHE A 159 11.12 1.35 -9.72
C PHE A 159 10.11 0.56 -10.58
N GLY A 160 9.30 -0.29 -9.94
CA GLY A 160 8.44 -1.32 -10.53
C GLY A 160 7.83 -2.22 -9.47
#